data_AF-A0A6A5ZX00-F1
#
_entry.id   AF-A0A6A5ZX00-F1
#
_cell.length_a   1.000
_cell.length_b   1.000
_cell.length_c   1.000
_cell.angle_alpha   90.00
_cell.angle_beta   90.00
_cell.angle_gamma   90.00
#
_symmetry.space_group_name_H-M   'P 1'
#
loop_
_entity.id
_entity.type
_entity.pdbx_description
1 polymer ?
#
loop_
_entity_poly.entity_id
_entity_poly.type
_entity_poly.pdbx_seq_one_letter_code
_entity_poly.pdbx_strand_id
1 'polypeptide(L)'
;MQNEELAETLRTGINVNLKIQRNKLRQTQRQIRVATLKFKYQIEQHGKSTCRPFCEAMHAALPRELRDMIYEGFIEEHNATFYHSGDGTTLYANGRSALQHCFDPAYTGYGMHQDMIEGLGRKDSRFDFRGRHKMVGETFFQYTHHFGFDLTSIIRSIGVMVNSANMKEREDMFLYLKALFNLRKGTVVTIFIESGGSNKIQVTRSFRQILRVIFPFLNELRDAEYKLNIVLNPGYVPSAVKNGSGTAFSIVPTQKFRYLFTPDNAKFTPEGFEEKLQEYFSMYKGGWYQRIVPDKPELSEDSDSW
;
A
#
# COMPACT_ATOMS: atom_id res chain seq x y z
N MET A 1 66.09 -0.16 18.73
CA MET A 1 65.80 1.06 19.53
C MET A 1 65.51 2.29 18.67
N GLN A 2 66.46 3.04 18.09
CA GLN A 2 66.12 4.31 17.38
C GLN A 2 65.14 4.14 16.21
N ASN A 3 65.23 3.06 15.43
CA ASN A 3 64.29 2.81 14.34
C ASN A 3 62.88 2.39 14.82
N GLU A 4 62.77 1.80 16.01
CA GLU A 4 61.48 1.36 16.57
C GLU A 4 60.71 2.56 17.15
N GLU A 5 61.41 3.46 17.84
CA GLU A 5 60.85 4.70 18.38
C GLU A 5 60.35 5.64 17.27
N LEU A 6 61.10 5.74 16.16
CA LEU A 6 60.67 6.48 14.98
C LEU A 6 59.43 5.85 14.33
N ALA A 7 59.39 4.51 14.23
CA ALA A 7 58.25 3.79 13.67
C ALA A 7 56.99 3.94 14.54
N GLU A 8 57.11 3.92 15.87
CA GLU A 8 56.01 4.13 16.80
C GLU A 8 55.48 5.57 16.77
N THR A 9 56.38 6.54 16.67
CA THR A 9 56.02 7.96 16.49
C THR A 9 55.25 8.18 15.19
N LEU A 10 55.72 7.59 14.07
CA LEU A 10 55.03 7.64 12.78
C LEU A 10 53.65 6.98 12.83
N ARG A 11 53.53 5.79 13.42
CA ARG A 11 52.24 5.09 13.59
C ARG A 11 51.26 5.94 14.40
N THR A 12 51.73 6.54 15.48
CA THR A 12 50.91 7.42 16.34
C THR A 12 50.44 8.66 15.56
N GLY A 13 51.34 9.33 14.84
CA GLY A 13 51.00 10.48 13.99
C GLY A 13 49.97 10.15 12.90
N ILE A 14 50.14 9.01 12.22
CA ILE A 14 49.19 8.52 11.21
C ILE A 14 47.82 8.25 11.85
N ASN A 15 47.78 7.58 13.00
CA ASN A 15 46.52 7.26 13.69
C ASN A 15 45.77 8.51 14.16
N VAL A 16 46.49 9.53 14.66
CA VAL A 16 45.90 10.82 15.04
C VAL A 16 45.33 11.53 13.82
N ASN A 17 46.06 11.60 12.72
CA ASN A 17 45.58 12.24 11.48
C ASN A 17 44.34 11.51 10.92
N LEU A 18 44.35 10.18 10.87
CA LEU A 18 43.19 9.39 10.46
C LEU A 18 41.97 9.65 11.35
N LYS A 19 42.16 9.78 12.68
CA LYS A 19 41.08 10.13 13.61
C LYS A 19 40.51 11.53 13.32
N ILE A 20 41.38 12.52 13.04
CA ILE A 20 40.96 13.87 12.66
C ILE A 20 40.16 13.85 11.36
N GLN A 21 40.66 13.17 10.33
CA GLN A 21 39.95 13.06 9.04
C GLN A 21 38.59 12.36 9.17
N ARG A 22 38.52 11.28 9.95
CA ARG A 22 37.24 10.60 10.25
C ARG A 22 36.24 11.50 10.96
N ASN A 23 36.70 12.32 11.91
CA ASN A 23 35.85 13.28 12.61
C ASN A 23 35.35 14.40 11.69
N LYS A 24 36.23 14.96 10.85
CA LYS A 24 35.86 15.94 9.82
C LYS A 24 34.82 15.36 8.86
N LEU A 25 35.05 14.15 8.35
CA LEU A 25 34.11 13.47 7.46
C LEU A 25 32.73 13.29 8.12
N ARG A 26 32.68 12.84 9.38
CA ARG A 26 31.42 12.70 10.14
C ARG A 26 30.71 14.05 10.32
N GLN A 27 31.44 15.11 10.61
CA GLN A 27 30.88 16.46 10.76
C GLN A 27 30.31 16.96 9.43
N THR A 28 31.05 16.83 8.34
CA THR A 28 30.58 17.21 7.00
C THR A 28 29.35 16.39 6.59
N GLN A 29 29.34 15.07 6.81
CA GLN A 29 28.17 14.22 6.56
C GLN A 29 26.94 14.69 7.36
N ARG A 30 27.13 15.07 8.63
CA ARG A 30 26.05 15.63 9.46
C ARG A 30 25.54 16.96 8.90
N GLN A 31 26.43 17.86 8.49
CA GLN A 31 26.07 19.15 7.89
C GLN A 31 25.30 18.97 6.57
N ILE A 32 25.78 18.08 5.69
CA ILE A 32 25.10 17.74 4.43
C ILE A 32 23.70 17.20 4.72
N ARG A 33 23.55 16.30 5.71
CA ARG A 33 22.25 15.75 6.10
C ARG A 33 21.29 16.84 6.57
N VAL A 34 21.75 17.75 7.44
CA VAL A 34 20.94 18.88 7.94
C VAL A 34 20.55 19.83 6.81
N ALA A 35 21.49 20.20 5.94
CA ALA A 35 21.24 21.06 4.79
C ALA A 35 20.23 20.42 3.81
N THR A 36 20.37 19.12 3.55
CA THR A 36 19.44 18.36 2.70
C THR A 36 18.03 18.35 3.29
N LEU A 37 17.89 18.16 4.60
CA LEU A 37 16.58 18.21 5.27
C LEU A 37 15.96 19.61 5.19
N LYS A 38 16.75 20.66 5.43
CA LYS A 38 16.28 22.05 5.33
C LYS A 38 15.85 22.40 3.91
N PHE A 39 16.62 21.99 2.91
CA PHE A 39 16.30 22.21 1.50
C PHE A 39 15.01 21.48 1.08
N LYS A 40 14.85 20.21 1.48
CA LYS A 40 13.61 19.46 1.23
C LYS A 40 12.39 20.13 1.87
N TYR A 41 12.53 20.54 3.13
CA TYR A 41 11.48 21.28 3.83
C TYR A 41 11.10 22.57 3.08
N GLN A 42 12.09 23.35 2.61
CA GLN A 42 11.82 24.56 1.83
C GLN A 42 11.08 24.28 0.51
N ILE A 43 11.46 23.21 -0.21
CA ILE A 43 10.74 22.77 -1.41
C ILE A 43 9.29 22.41 -1.07
N GLU A 44 9.07 21.62 -0.02
CA GLU A 44 7.72 21.23 0.41
C GLU A 44 6.87 22.44 0.80
N GLN A 45 7.42 23.38 1.58
CA GLN A 45 6.69 24.60 1.96
C GLN A 45 6.38 25.48 0.75
N HIS A 46 7.32 25.62 -0.18
CA HIS A 46 7.09 26.37 -1.42
C HIS A 46 6.03 25.70 -2.30
N GLY A 47 6.07 24.38 -2.43
CA GLY A 47 5.04 23.62 -3.15
C GLY A 47 3.66 23.81 -2.52
N LYS A 48 3.55 23.74 -1.19
CA LYS A 48 2.28 24.00 -0.49
C LYS A 48 1.78 25.42 -0.69
N SER A 49 2.66 26.42 -0.56
CA SER A 49 2.27 27.83 -0.69
C SER A 49 1.89 28.25 -2.11
N THR A 50 2.35 27.53 -3.13
CA THR A 50 2.07 27.82 -4.54
C THR A 50 0.94 26.95 -5.11
N CYS A 51 0.97 25.64 -4.88
CA CYS A 51 -0.03 24.72 -5.42
C CYS A 51 -1.40 24.92 -4.78
N ARG A 52 -1.47 25.12 -3.46
CA ARG A 52 -2.74 25.16 -2.74
C ARG A 52 -3.64 26.31 -3.19
N PRO A 53 -3.19 27.57 -3.22
CA PRO A 53 -4.04 28.66 -3.70
C PRO A 53 -4.49 28.46 -5.15
N PHE A 54 -3.62 27.91 -6.00
CA PHE A 54 -3.97 27.59 -7.38
C PHE A 54 -5.07 26.52 -7.46
N CYS A 55 -4.94 25.42 -6.72
CA CYS A 55 -5.93 24.35 -6.70
C CYS A 55 -7.27 24.81 -6.11
N GLU A 56 -7.24 25.60 -5.04
CA GLU A 56 -8.45 26.18 -4.43
C GLU A 56 -9.16 27.15 -5.40
N ALA A 57 -8.40 28.00 -6.10
CA ALA A 57 -8.95 28.90 -7.12
C ALA A 57 -9.54 28.12 -8.31
N MET A 58 -8.83 27.10 -8.79
CA MET A 58 -9.31 26.20 -9.84
C MET A 58 -10.60 25.49 -9.42
N HIS A 59 -10.64 24.97 -8.19
CA HIS A 59 -11.80 24.31 -7.62
C HIS A 59 -13.01 25.25 -7.53
N ALA A 60 -12.79 26.51 -7.15
CA ALA A 60 -13.85 27.50 -7.02
C ALA A 60 -14.36 28.04 -8.37
N ALA A 61 -13.47 28.18 -9.37
CA ALA A 61 -13.78 28.82 -10.64
C ALA A 61 -14.29 27.84 -11.71
N LEU A 62 -13.81 26.59 -11.71
CA LEU A 62 -14.15 25.62 -12.74
C LEU A 62 -15.41 24.81 -12.39
N PRO A 63 -16.32 24.58 -13.35
CA PRO A 63 -17.42 23.65 -13.17
C PRO A 63 -16.92 22.21 -12.99
N ARG A 64 -17.77 21.33 -12.42
CA ARG A 64 -17.37 19.96 -12.04
C ARG A 64 -16.83 19.17 -13.23
N GLU A 65 -17.42 19.34 -14.41
CA GLU A 65 -17.05 18.61 -15.62
C GLU A 65 -15.59 18.89 -16.04
N LEU A 66 -15.18 20.16 -16.01
CA LEU A 66 -13.80 20.54 -16.33
C LEU A 66 -12.82 20.09 -15.24
N ARG A 67 -13.24 20.09 -13.98
CA ARG A 67 -12.43 19.57 -12.86
C ARG A 67 -12.22 18.07 -12.99
N ASP A 68 -13.28 17.31 -13.28
CA ASP A 68 -13.20 15.88 -13.49
C ASP A 68 -12.23 15.54 -14.66
N MET A 69 -12.23 16.30 -15.77
CA MET A 69 -11.24 16.13 -16.85
C MET A 69 -9.78 16.31 -16.37
N ILE A 70 -9.53 17.28 -15.49
CA ILE A 70 -8.20 17.49 -14.90
C ILE A 70 -7.84 16.33 -13.97
N TYR A 71 -8.79 15.89 -13.13
CA TYR A 71 -8.62 14.80 -12.18
C TYR A 71 -8.37 13.46 -12.86
N GLU A 72 -8.98 13.23 -14.02
CA GLU A 72 -8.70 12.07 -14.86
C GLU A 72 -7.24 11.96 -15.27
N GLY A 73 -6.59 13.10 -15.57
CA GLY A 73 -5.16 13.15 -15.86
C GLY A 73 -4.25 12.80 -14.67
N PHE A 74 -4.76 12.86 -13.44
CA PHE A 74 -4.02 12.48 -12.24
C PHE A 74 -4.35 11.06 -11.76
N ILE A 75 -5.60 10.61 -11.92
CA ILE A 75 -6.07 9.29 -11.48
C ILE A 75 -5.80 8.25 -12.58
N GLU A 76 -4.54 7.85 -12.68
CA GLU A 76 -4.08 6.85 -13.65
C GLU A 76 -4.22 5.39 -13.15
N GLU A 77 -4.15 5.18 -11.84
CA GLU A 77 -4.26 3.85 -11.22
C GLU A 77 -5.57 3.71 -10.42
N HIS A 78 -6.12 2.50 -10.39
CA HIS A 78 -7.39 2.16 -9.71
C HIS A 78 -7.16 1.57 -8.31
N ASN A 79 -6.14 2.06 -7.60
CA ASN A 79 -5.78 1.61 -6.25
C ASN A 79 -5.25 2.77 -5.41
N ALA A 80 -5.97 3.07 -4.32
CA ALA A 80 -5.57 4.05 -3.32
C ALA A 80 -5.12 3.32 -2.05
N THR A 81 -3.91 3.53 -1.56
CA THR A 81 -3.43 2.89 -0.33
C THR A 81 -3.29 3.91 0.79
N PHE A 82 -3.98 3.68 1.90
CA PHE A 82 -3.92 4.58 3.06
C PHE A 82 -2.66 4.37 3.91
N TYR A 83 -2.10 5.46 4.43
CA TYR A 83 -0.94 5.46 5.30
C TYR A 83 -0.95 6.66 6.26
N HIS A 84 -0.26 6.55 7.40
CA HIS A 84 -0.03 7.69 8.28
C HIS A 84 1.19 8.50 7.81
N SER A 85 1.01 9.81 7.70
CA SER A 85 2.11 10.78 7.65
C SER A 85 2.85 10.88 8.99
N GLY A 86 3.93 11.66 9.02
CA GLY A 86 4.78 11.79 10.22
C GLY A 86 4.09 12.46 11.42
N ASP A 87 3.00 13.19 11.17
CA ASP A 87 2.14 13.85 12.16
C ASP A 87 0.96 12.98 12.60
N GLY A 88 0.82 11.76 12.08
CA GLY A 88 -0.28 10.84 12.41
C GLY A 88 -1.54 11.01 11.56
N THR A 89 -1.59 12.00 10.68
CA THR A 89 -2.71 12.20 9.74
C THR A 89 -2.78 11.04 8.75
N THR A 90 -3.98 10.55 8.46
CA THR A 90 -4.19 9.56 7.40
C THR A 90 -4.25 10.24 6.05
N LEU A 91 -3.32 9.88 5.18
CA LEU A 91 -3.29 10.24 3.77
C LEU A 91 -3.44 8.99 2.89
N TYR A 92 -3.62 9.16 1.59
CA TYR A 92 -3.57 8.05 0.65
C TYR A 92 -2.53 8.30 -0.44
N ALA A 93 -1.89 7.22 -0.89
CA ALA A 93 -1.09 7.21 -2.10
C ALA A 93 -1.95 6.65 -3.24
N ASN A 94 -2.01 7.37 -4.36
CA ASN A 94 -2.62 6.83 -5.56
C ASN A 94 -1.59 6.00 -6.31
N GLY A 95 -1.63 4.69 -6.09
CA GLY A 95 -0.79 3.77 -6.82
C GLY A 95 0.68 4.14 -6.86
N ARG A 96 1.30 3.98 -8.03
CA ARG A 96 2.69 4.36 -8.30
C ARG A 96 2.86 5.77 -8.84
N SER A 97 1.80 6.60 -8.85
CA SER A 97 1.86 7.95 -9.44
C SER A 97 3.08 8.71 -8.92
N ALA A 98 3.80 9.41 -9.81
CA ALA A 98 4.89 10.29 -9.39
C ALA A 98 4.36 11.59 -8.77
N LEU A 99 3.09 11.93 -9.01
CA LEU A 99 2.45 13.19 -8.62
C LEU A 99 1.69 13.06 -7.30
N GLN A 100 2.33 12.49 -6.28
CA GLN A 100 1.64 12.13 -5.02
C GLN A 100 1.13 13.34 -4.24
N HIS A 101 1.76 14.50 -4.39
CA HIS A 101 1.31 15.74 -3.75
C HIS A 101 -0.05 16.22 -4.29
N CYS A 102 -0.46 15.82 -5.50
CA CYS A 102 -1.79 16.13 -6.05
C CYS A 102 -2.94 15.46 -5.27
N PHE A 103 -2.63 14.50 -4.39
CA PHE A 103 -3.61 13.81 -3.56
C PHE A 103 -3.53 14.21 -2.08
N ASP A 104 -2.62 15.12 -1.72
CA ASP A 104 -2.44 15.60 -0.35
C ASP A 104 -3.20 16.94 -0.17
N PRO A 105 -4.16 17.03 0.78
CA PRO A 105 -4.94 18.24 1.01
C PRO A 105 -4.09 19.44 1.43
N ALA A 106 -2.87 19.23 1.94
CA ALA A 106 -1.93 20.31 2.23
C ALA A 106 -1.46 21.05 0.97
N TYR A 107 -1.50 20.39 -0.20
CA TYR A 107 -1.12 20.96 -1.49
C TYR A 107 -2.30 21.32 -2.38
N THR A 108 -3.45 20.65 -2.24
CA THR A 108 -4.59 20.85 -3.14
C THR A 108 -5.81 21.50 -2.47
N GLY A 109 -5.81 21.58 -1.13
CA GLY A 109 -6.98 22.00 -0.37
C GLY A 109 -8.02 20.88 -0.22
N TYR A 110 -8.91 21.03 0.75
CA TYR A 110 -9.87 19.97 1.11
C TYR A 110 -10.88 19.66 0.00
N GLY A 111 -11.38 20.68 -0.71
CA GLY A 111 -12.38 20.49 -1.77
C GLY A 111 -11.87 19.61 -2.91
N MET A 112 -10.70 19.95 -3.46
CA MET A 112 -10.08 19.13 -4.52
C MET A 112 -9.72 17.73 -4.00
N HIS A 113 -9.20 17.61 -2.79
CA HIS A 113 -8.89 16.31 -2.19
C HIS A 113 -10.14 15.42 -2.07
N GLN A 114 -11.26 15.98 -1.61
CA GLN A 114 -12.54 15.27 -1.55
C GLN A 114 -13.00 14.84 -2.96
N ASP A 115 -13.01 15.76 -3.93
CA ASP A 115 -13.45 15.46 -5.29
C ASP A 115 -12.61 14.35 -5.95
N MET A 116 -11.30 14.31 -5.66
CA MET A 116 -10.38 13.26 -6.13
C MET A 116 -10.72 11.88 -5.53
N ILE A 117 -11.05 11.83 -4.24
CA ILE A 117 -11.47 10.58 -3.57
C ILE A 117 -12.84 10.12 -4.05
N GLU A 118 -13.79 11.04 -4.24
CA GLU A 118 -15.07 10.74 -4.87
C GLU A 118 -14.88 10.20 -6.29
N GLY A 119 -13.98 10.82 -7.07
CA GLY A 119 -13.62 10.37 -8.41
C GLY A 119 -13.06 8.95 -8.42
N LEU A 120 -12.17 8.63 -7.47
CA LEU A 120 -11.69 7.26 -7.24
C LEU A 120 -12.84 6.30 -6.92
N GLY A 121 -13.77 6.71 -6.05
CA GLY A 121 -14.97 5.93 -5.72
C GLY A 121 -15.88 5.68 -6.92
N ARG A 122 -16.08 6.70 -7.79
CA ARG A 122 -16.86 6.56 -9.05
C ARG A 122 -16.21 5.63 -10.06
N LYS A 123 -14.88 5.57 -10.09
CA LYS A 123 -14.09 4.69 -10.97
C LYS A 123 -13.87 3.29 -10.39
N ASP A 124 -14.63 2.92 -9.36
CA ASP A 124 -14.54 1.64 -8.65
C ASP A 124 -13.10 1.28 -8.20
N SER A 125 -12.31 2.30 -7.88
CA SER A 125 -10.96 2.11 -7.35
C SER A 125 -11.00 1.39 -6.00
N ARG A 126 -10.01 0.54 -5.75
CA ARG A 126 -9.88 -0.17 -4.47
C ARG A 126 -9.08 0.64 -3.47
N PHE A 127 -9.60 0.74 -2.25
CA PHE A 127 -8.95 1.41 -1.13
C PHE A 127 -8.25 0.38 -0.21
N ASP A 128 -6.93 0.40 -0.13
CA ASP A 128 -6.12 -0.65 0.50
C ASP A 128 -5.54 -0.25 1.88
N PHE A 129 -5.65 -1.16 2.86
CA PHE A 129 -5.17 -1.05 4.24
C PHE A 129 -4.17 -2.18 4.56
N ARG A 130 -2.97 -2.06 4.00
CA ARG A 130 -1.96 -3.13 3.96
C ARG A 130 -1.36 -3.51 5.32
N GLY A 131 -2.00 -4.44 6.02
CA GLY A 131 -1.55 -5.00 7.29
C GLY A 131 -1.72 -4.01 8.45
N ARG A 132 -2.41 -2.90 8.18
CA ARG A 132 -2.74 -1.84 9.14
C ARG A 132 -4.24 -1.86 9.36
N HIS A 133 -4.78 -3.01 9.75
CA HIS A 133 -6.21 -3.17 10.00
C HIS A 133 -6.72 -2.11 11.01
N LYS A 134 -5.88 -1.69 11.97
CA LYS A 134 -6.19 -0.62 12.93
C LYS A 134 -6.56 0.71 12.28
N MET A 135 -5.99 0.98 11.10
CA MET A 135 -6.25 2.20 10.36
C MET A 135 -7.65 2.23 9.74
N VAL A 136 -8.35 1.11 9.58
CA VAL A 136 -9.65 1.11 8.88
C VAL A 136 -10.63 2.06 9.59
N GLY A 137 -10.87 1.83 10.88
CA GLY A 137 -11.74 2.67 11.68
C GLY A 137 -11.18 4.08 11.89
N GLU A 138 -9.88 4.21 12.16
CA GLU A 138 -9.21 5.51 12.34
C GLU A 138 -9.33 6.39 11.09
N THR A 139 -9.16 5.81 9.90
CA THR A 139 -9.31 6.51 8.62
C THR A 139 -10.74 6.98 8.44
N PHE A 140 -11.75 6.14 8.67
CA PHE A 140 -13.16 6.57 8.55
C PHE A 140 -13.48 7.71 9.51
N PHE A 141 -12.98 7.63 10.75
CA PHE A 141 -13.13 8.68 11.74
C PHE A 141 -12.43 9.98 11.30
N GLN A 142 -11.15 9.93 10.91
CA GLN A 142 -10.39 11.11 10.52
C GLN A 142 -10.99 11.79 9.29
N TYR A 143 -11.45 11.05 8.30
CA TYR A 143 -12.06 11.65 7.11
C TYR A 143 -13.36 12.39 7.44
N THR A 144 -14.17 11.82 8.30
CA THR A 144 -15.41 12.48 8.76
C THR A 144 -15.10 13.73 9.59
N HIS A 145 -14.16 13.66 10.54
CA HIS A 145 -13.95 14.71 11.54
C HIS A 145 -12.93 15.78 11.12
N HIS A 146 -11.88 15.40 10.37
CA HIS A 146 -10.82 16.32 9.96
C HIS A 146 -11.01 16.84 8.53
N PHE A 147 -11.52 15.98 7.63
CA PHE A 147 -11.71 16.34 6.22
C PHE A 147 -13.16 16.73 5.91
N GLY A 148 -14.11 16.47 6.83
CA GLY A 148 -15.48 16.94 6.72
C GLY A 148 -16.37 16.14 5.78
N PHE A 149 -15.96 14.92 5.38
CA PHE A 149 -16.77 14.08 4.50
C PHE A 149 -16.76 12.59 4.89
N ASP A 150 -17.88 11.93 4.65
CA ASP A 150 -18.07 10.53 4.97
C ASP A 150 -17.46 9.62 3.90
N LEU A 151 -16.23 9.17 4.17
CA LEU A 151 -15.51 8.23 3.32
C LEU A 151 -16.24 6.89 3.15
N THR A 152 -17.03 6.46 4.15
CA THR A 152 -17.71 5.15 4.11
C THR A 152 -18.82 5.11 3.04
N SER A 153 -19.37 6.27 2.70
CA SER A 153 -20.35 6.43 1.61
C SER A 153 -19.72 6.37 0.21
N ILE A 154 -18.41 6.64 0.09
CA ILE A 154 -17.68 6.73 -1.18
C ILE A 154 -17.02 5.40 -1.54
N ILE A 155 -16.49 4.67 -0.55
CA ILE A 155 -15.74 3.43 -0.77
C ILE A 155 -16.69 2.34 -1.31
N ARG A 156 -16.43 1.91 -2.55
CA ARG A 156 -17.10 0.77 -3.19
C ARG A 156 -16.30 -0.52 -3.18
N SER A 157 -14.98 -0.41 -3.04
CA SER A 157 -14.07 -1.54 -2.95
C SER A 157 -12.97 -1.25 -1.93
N ILE A 158 -12.76 -2.18 -1.00
CA ILE A 158 -11.76 -2.07 0.05
C ILE A 158 -10.90 -3.34 0.09
N GLY A 159 -9.62 -3.16 0.37
CA GLY A 159 -8.65 -4.24 0.53
C GLY A 159 -8.01 -4.23 1.91
N VAL A 160 -8.05 -5.35 2.62
CA VAL A 160 -7.38 -5.51 3.91
C VAL A 160 -6.47 -6.74 3.85
N MET A 161 -5.30 -6.66 4.48
CA MET A 161 -4.35 -7.76 4.48
C MET A 161 -4.35 -8.50 5.81
N VAL A 162 -4.27 -9.83 5.71
CA VAL A 162 -4.18 -10.76 6.83
C VAL A 162 -3.00 -11.70 6.57
N ASN A 163 -2.15 -11.88 7.58
CA ASN A 163 -1.01 -12.79 7.55
C ASN A 163 -0.90 -13.57 8.86
N SER A 164 0.05 -14.51 8.92
CA SER A 164 0.25 -15.36 10.10
C SER A 164 0.63 -14.58 11.37
N ALA A 165 1.23 -13.38 11.25
CA ALA A 165 1.52 -12.54 12.42
C ALA A 165 0.24 -11.97 13.02
N ASN A 166 -0.71 -11.54 12.18
CA ASN A 166 -2.02 -11.06 12.64
C ASN A 166 -2.81 -12.13 13.41
N MET A 167 -2.56 -13.41 13.14
CA MET A 167 -3.23 -14.51 13.84
C MET A 167 -2.85 -14.61 15.34
N LYS A 168 -1.70 -14.05 15.74
CA LYS A 168 -1.30 -13.99 17.15
C LYS A 168 -2.14 -12.99 17.95
N GLU A 169 -2.56 -11.92 17.29
CA GLU A 169 -3.37 -10.82 17.82
C GLU A 169 -4.76 -10.83 17.18
N ARG A 170 -5.34 -12.03 17.03
CA ARG A 170 -6.58 -12.23 16.25
C ARG A 170 -7.76 -11.42 16.79
N GLU A 171 -7.86 -11.24 18.10
CA GLU A 171 -8.96 -10.52 18.75
C GLU A 171 -8.92 -9.05 18.38
N ASP A 172 -7.74 -8.42 18.48
CA ASP A 172 -7.51 -7.05 18.04
C ASP A 172 -7.78 -6.88 16.54
N MET A 173 -7.26 -7.80 15.72
CA MET A 173 -7.51 -7.79 14.29
C MET A 173 -9.02 -7.77 13.99
N PHE A 174 -9.82 -8.64 14.62
CA PHE A 174 -11.26 -8.65 14.42
C PHE A 174 -11.95 -7.39 14.95
N LEU A 175 -11.51 -6.85 16.09
CA LEU A 175 -12.01 -5.58 16.61
C LEU A 175 -11.87 -4.47 15.56
N TYR A 176 -10.71 -4.36 14.93
CA TYR A 176 -10.47 -3.35 13.90
C TYR A 176 -11.22 -3.63 12.59
N LEU A 177 -11.33 -4.90 12.19
CA LEU A 177 -12.07 -5.28 10.99
C LEU A 177 -13.59 -5.07 11.11
N LYS A 178 -14.15 -4.98 12.33
CA LYS A 178 -15.56 -4.60 12.52
C LYS A 178 -15.91 -3.24 11.92
N ALA A 179 -14.94 -2.34 11.76
CA ALA A 179 -15.16 -1.06 11.09
C ALA A 179 -15.65 -1.23 9.63
N LEU A 180 -15.39 -2.37 8.99
CA LEU A 180 -15.89 -2.68 7.64
C LEU A 180 -17.42 -2.71 7.57
N PHE A 181 -18.12 -2.99 8.68
CA PHE A 181 -19.59 -2.97 8.72
C PHE A 181 -20.20 -1.57 8.59
N ASN A 182 -19.39 -0.51 8.70
CA ASN A 182 -19.83 0.87 8.49
C ASN A 182 -19.94 1.22 6.99
N LEU A 183 -19.42 0.36 6.10
CA LEU A 183 -19.47 0.58 4.66
C LEU A 183 -20.88 0.34 4.11
N ARG A 184 -21.15 0.85 2.90
CA ARG A 184 -22.43 0.58 2.23
C ARG A 184 -22.56 -0.92 1.90
N LYS A 185 -23.76 -1.47 2.05
CA LYS A 185 -24.10 -2.82 1.54
C LYS A 185 -23.73 -2.96 0.06
N GLY A 186 -23.28 -4.14 -0.34
CA GLY A 186 -22.77 -4.42 -1.69
C GLY A 186 -21.34 -3.97 -1.96
N THR A 187 -20.67 -3.31 -0.99
CA THR A 187 -19.24 -2.99 -1.08
C THR A 187 -18.42 -4.25 -1.25
N VAL A 188 -17.41 -4.20 -2.12
CA VAL A 188 -16.48 -5.30 -2.37
C VAL A 188 -15.37 -5.27 -1.32
N VAL A 189 -15.35 -6.27 -0.43
CA VAL A 189 -14.29 -6.47 0.55
C VAL A 189 -13.32 -7.53 0.03
N THR A 190 -12.08 -7.12 -0.20
CA THR A 190 -10.98 -8.01 -0.63
C THR A 190 -10.06 -8.31 0.55
N ILE A 191 -9.95 -9.58 0.91
CA ILE A 191 -9.00 -10.05 1.92
C ILE A 191 -7.75 -10.56 1.23
N PHE A 192 -6.64 -9.85 1.39
CA PHE A 192 -5.31 -10.29 0.94
C PHE A 192 -4.69 -11.20 1.98
N ILE A 193 -4.49 -12.47 1.64
CA ILE A 193 -3.81 -13.43 2.50
C ILE A 193 -2.34 -13.52 2.10
N GLU A 194 -1.44 -13.18 3.02
CA GLU A 194 -0.02 -13.48 2.88
C GLU A 194 0.31 -14.76 3.65
N SER A 195 0.44 -15.87 2.92
CA SER A 195 0.67 -17.18 3.53
C SER A 195 2.13 -17.40 3.93
N GLY A 196 3.07 -16.69 3.31
CA GLY A 196 4.49 -17.05 3.34
C GLY A 196 4.74 -18.47 2.77
N GLY A 197 5.96 -18.97 2.95
CA GLY A 197 6.37 -20.33 2.53
C GLY A 197 7.09 -20.38 1.18
N SER A 198 7.96 -21.38 1.02
CA SER A 198 8.78 -21.59 -0.19
C SER A 198 8.26 -22.70 -1.11
N ASN A 199 7.25 -23.46 -0.67
CA ASN A 199 6.67 -24.56 -1.44
C ASN A 199 5.15 -24.66 -1.27
N LYS A 200 4.50 -25.42 -2.17
CA LYS A 200 3.04 -25.59 -2.23
C LYS A 200 2.45 -26.05 -0.89
N ILE A 201 3.09 -27.03 -0.23
CA ILE A 201 2.60 -27.60 1.03
C ILE A 201 2.56 -26.54 2.14
N GLN A 202 3.63 -25.76 2.28
CA GLN A 202 3.71 -24.69 3.27
C GLN A 202 2.67 -23.59 3.00
N VAL A 203 2.52 -23.19 1.74
CA VAL A 203 1.54 -22.19 1.31
C VAL A 203 0.12 -22.67 1.60
N THR A 204 -0.25 -23.90 1.18
CA THR A 204 -1.56 -24.49 1.47
C THR A 204 -1.83 -24.56 2.96
N ARG A 205 -0.88 -25.04 3.77
CA ARG A 205 -1.05 -25.15 5.22
C ARG A 205 -1.33 -23.79 5.86
N SER A 206 -0.56 -22.77 5.50
CA SER A 206 -0.72 -21.41 6.04
C SER A 206 -2.02 -20.77 5.56
N PHE A 207 -2.35 -20.91 4.27
CA PHE A 207 -3.63 -20.46 3.71
C PHE A 207 -4.82 -21.08 4.44
N ARG A 208 -4.82 -22.41 4.59
CA ARG A 208 -5.86 -23.15 5.34
C ARG A 208 -5.98 -22.65 6.78
N GLN A 209 -4.86 -22.45 7.47
CA GLN A 209 -4.85 -21.98 8.85
C GLN A 209 -5.46 -20.58 8.97
N ILE A 210 -5.04 -19.63 8.13
CA ILE A 210 -5.58 -18.27 8.12
C ILE A 210 -7.06 -18.29 7.77
N LEU A 211 -7.44 -19.01 6.70
CA LEU A 211 -8.83 -19.14 6.27
C LEU A 211 -9.73 -19.62 7.39
N ARG A 212 -9.38 -20.72 8.07
CA ARG A 212 -10.19 -21.26 9.18
C ARG A 212 -10.44 -20.23 10.29
N VAL A 213 -9.47 -19.36 10.56
CA VAL A 213 -9.60 -18.32 11.58
C VAL A 213 -10.53 -17.21 11.11
N ILE A 214 -10.35 -16.71 9.88
CA ILE A 214 -11.13 -15.56 9.38
C ILE A 214 -12.50 -15.93 8.85
N PHE A 215 -12.76 -17.21 8.53
CA PHE A 215 -13.98 -17.64 7.84
C PHE A 215 -15.28 -17.25 8.55
N PRO A 216 -15.40 -17.34 9.89
CA PRO A 216 -16.61 -16.87 10.59
C PRO A 216 -16.91 -15.39 10.30
N PHE A 217 -15.90 -14.53 10.33
CA PHE A 217 -16.03 -13.12 9.97
C PHE A 217 -16.41 -12.91 8.49
N LEU A 218 -15.90 -13.76 7.59
CA LEU A 218 -16.32 -13.74 6.18
C LEU A 218 -17.81 -14.12 6.02
N ASN A 219 -18.32 -15.08 6.79
CA ASN A 219 -19.75 -15.37 6.79
C ASN A 219 -20.56 -14.17 7.27
N GLU A 220 -20.14 -13.52 8.37
CA GLU A 220 -20.84 -12.32 8.87
C GLU A 220 -20.88 -11.20 7.83
N LEU A 221 -19.77 -10.93 7.11
CA LEU A 221 -19.76 -9.97 6.02
C LEU A 221 -20.68 -10.38 4.87
N ARG A 222 -20.66 -11.64 4.45
CA ARG A 222 -21.55 -12.11 3.38
C ARG A 222 -23.02 -11.97 3.76
N ASP A 223 -23.36 -12.36 4.98
CA ASP A 223 -24.73 -12.32 5.50
C ASP A 223 -25.22 -10.87 5.68
N ALA A 224 -24.30 -9.92 5.87
CA ALA A 224 -24.54 -8.47 5.81
C ALA A 224 -24.54 -7.88 4.38
N GLU A 225 -24.59 -8.72 3.34
CA GLU A 225 -24.69 -8.36 1.92
C GLU A 225 -23.43 -7.69 1.33
N TYR A 226 -22.24 -7.95 1.90
CA TYR A 226 -20.98 -7.56 1.29
C TYR A 226 -20.55 -8.55 0.19
N LYS A 227 -19.90 -8.04 -0.85
CA LYS A 227 -19.26 -8.88 -1.88
C LYS A 227 -17.86 -9.24 -1.43
N LEU A 228 -17.49 -10.52 -1.49
CA LEU A 228 -16.25 -11.01 -0.91
C LEU A 228 -15.28 -11.54 -1.96
N ASN A 229 -14.05 -11.04 -1.89
CA ASN A 229 -12.92 -11.57 -2.63
C ASN A 229 -11.83 -12.00 -1.64
N ILE A 230 -11.22 -13.15 -1.89
CA ILE A 230 -9.99 -13.55 -1.20
C ILE A 230 -8.89 -13.61 -2.25
N VAL A 231 -7.74 -13.03 -1.92
CA VAL A 231 -6.58 -13.00 -2.82
C VAL A 231 -5.37 -13.54 -2.09
N LEU A 232 -4.73 -14.58 -2.62
CA LEU A 232 -3.54 -15.17 -2.02
C LEU A 232 -2.27 -14.59 -2.63
N ASN A 233 -1.36 -14.13 -1.77
CA ASN A 233 -0.01 -13.66 -2.11
C ASN A 233 0.05 -12.71 -3.33
N PRO A 234 -0.65 -11.57 -3.30
CA PRO A 234 -0.66 -10.65 -4.44
C PRO A 234 0.74 -10.09 -4.74
N GLY A 235 0.93 -9.64 -5.98
CA GLY A 235 2.13 -8.92 -6.38
C GLY A 235 2.22 -7.56 -5.69
N TYR A 236 3.42 -7.19 -5.26
CA TYR A 236 3.66 -5.91 -4.63
C TYR A 236 4.82 -5.16 -5.27
N VAL A 237 4.69 -3.84 -5.29
CA VAL A 237 5.74 -2.92 -5.73
C VAL A 237 5.94 -1.84 -4.67
N PRO A 238 7.15 -1.30 -4.51
CA PRO A 238 7.37 -0.16 -3.64
C PRO A 238 6.54 1.05 -4.09
N SER A 239 5.91 1.73 -3.15
CA SER A 239 5.35 3.07 -3.37
C SER A 239 6.48 4.09 -3.49
N ALA A 240 6.26 5.10 -4.33
CA ALA A 240 7.11 6.30 -4.34
C ALA A 240 6.95 7.14 -3.06
N VAL A 241 5.86 6.92 -2.31
CA VAL A 241 5.55 7.65 -1.07
C VAL A 241 6.26 7.05 0.12
N LYS A 242 6.77 7.94 0.98
CA LYS A 242 7.34 7.59 2.28
C LYS A 242 6.29 7.82 3.37
N ASN A 243 6.13 6.83 4.25
CA ASN A 243 5.27 6.97 5.41
C ASN A 243 5.95 7.83 6.51
N GLY A 244 5.28 8.05 7.64
CA GLY A 244 5.81 8.84 8.76
C GLY A 244 7.18 8.41 9.32
N SER A 245 7.61 7.17 9.09
CA SER A 245 8.96 6.69 9.47
C SER A 245 10.04 6.96 8.40
N GLY A 246 9.68 7.61 7.29
CA GLY A 246 10.56 7.84 6.14
C GLY A 246 10.80 6.59 5.27
N THR A 247 10.12 5.47 5.56
CA THR A 247 10.21 4.24 4.78
C THR A 247 9.17 4.20 3.67
N ALA A 248 9.57 3.71 2.50
CA ALA A 248 8.61 3.36 1.46
C ALA A 248 7.76 2.18 1.94
N PHE A 249 6.46 2.22 1.64
CA PHE A 249 5.59 1.08 1.84
C PHE A 249 5.26 0.47 0.47
N SER A 250 4.95 -0.82 0.43
CA SER A 250 4.60 -1.46 -0.83
C SER A 250 3.12 -1.21 -1.14
N ILE A 251 2.71 -1.31 -2.41
CA ILE A 251 1.29 -1.28 -2.86
C ILE A 251 0.95 -2.49 -3.75
N VAL A 252 -0.33 -2.72 -3.99
CA VAL A 252 -0.83 -3.72 -4.95
C VAL A 252 -1.15 -2.99 -6.26
N PRO A 253 -0.29 -3.08 -7.29
CA PRO A 253 -0.36 -2.21 -8.46
C PRO A 253 -1.43 -2.59 -9.48
N THR A 254 -2.04 -3.77 -9.33
CA THR A 254 -3.02 -4.29 -10.29
C THR A 254 -4.11 -5.07 -9.55
N GLN A 255 -5.31 -5.06 -10.14
CA GLN A 255 -6.41 -5.91 -9.69
C GLN A 255 -6.42 -7.27 -10.41
N LYS A 256 -5.46 -7.54 -11.30
CA LYS A 256 -5.28 -8.83 -11.97
C LYS A 256 -4.56 -9.81 -11.04
N PHE A 257 -5.34 -10.56 -10.27
CA PHE A 257 -4.81 -11.51 -9.29
C PHE A 257 -4.70 -12.92 -9.85
N ARG A 258 -3.57 -13.58 -9.58
CA ARG A 258 -3.36 -14.97 -9.97
C ARG A 258 -4.24 -15.94 -9.18
N TYR A 259 -4.33 -15.71 -7.88
CA TYR A 259 -5.06 -16.54 -6.93
C TYR A 259 -6.21 -15.72 -6.36
N LEU A 260 -7.28 -15.60 -7.13
CA LEU A 260 -8.52 -14.95 -6.73
C LEU A 260 -9.56 -16.01 -6.39
N PHE A 261 -10.19 -15.89 -5.22
CA PHE A 261 -11.28 -16.74 -4.80
C PHE A 261 -12.51 -15.87 -4.56
N THR A 262 -13.61 -16.24 -5.20
CA THR A 262 -14.91 -15.59 -5.08
C THR A 262 -15.98 -16.67 -4.83
N PRO A 263 -17.16 -16.30 -4.31
CA PRO A 263 -18.29 -17.23 -4.22
C PRO A 263 -18.68 -17.87 -5.56
N ASP A 264 -18.35 -17.22 -6.69
CA ASP A 264 -18.71 -17.70 -8.03
C ASP A 264 -17.71 -18.71 -8.60
N ASN A 265 -16.45 -18.70 -8.15
CA ASN A 265 -15.39 -19.54 -8.72
C ASN A 265 -14.90 -20.66 -7.78
N ALA A 266 -15.40 -20.69 -6.56
CA ALA A 266 -15.11 -21.69 -5.54
C ALA A 266 -16.30 -21.83 -4.59
N LYS A 267 -16.52 -23.04 -4.07
CA LYS A 267 -17.49 -23.26 -3.00
C LYS A 267 -17.10 -22.40 -1.79
N PHE A 268 -18.04 -21.61 -1.27
CA PHE A 268 -17.82 -20.71 -0.14
C PHE A 268 -17.74 -21.49 1.19
N THR A 269 -16.65 -22.24 1.34
CA THR A 269 -16.20 -22.94 2.56
C THR A 269 -14.68 -22.92 2.59
N PRO A 270 -14.03 -23.10 3.76
CA PRO A 270 -12.57 -23.23 3.83
C PRO A 270 -12.03 -24.31 2.90
N GLU A 271 -12.69 -25.46 2.86
CA GLU A 271 -12.34 -26.61 2.02
C GLU A 271 -12.49 -26.29 0.53
N GLY A 272 -13.57 -25.60 0.13
CA GLY A 272 -13.80 -25.22 -1.26
C GLY A 272 -12.75 -24.24 -1.79
N PHE A 273 -12.30 -23.29 -0.96
CA PHE A 273 -11.19 -22.41 -1.32
C PHE A 273 -9.85 -23.16 -1.39
N GLU A 274 -9.64 -24.16 -0.54
CA GLU A 274 -8.44 -24.98 -0.60
C GLU A 274 -8.40 -25.87 -1.85
N GLU A 275 -9.51 -26.52 -2.20
CA GLU A 275 -9.67 -27.26 -3.46
C GLU A 275 -9.33 -26.36 -4.65
N LYS A 276 -9.88 -25.14 -4.67
CA LYS A 276 -9.59 -24.15 -5.71
C LYS A 276 -8.11 -23.77 -5.77
N LEU A 277 -7.43 -23.70 -4.62
CA LEU A 277 -5.98 -23.45 -4.58
C LEU A 277 -5.19 -24.60 -5.23
N GLN A 278 -5.60 -25.85 -5.01
CA GLN A 278 -4.98 -27.00 -5.67
C GLN A 278 -5.21 -27.01 -7.18
N GLU A 279 -6.39 -26.58 -7.63
CA GLU A 279 -6.67 -26.36 -9.06
C GLU A 279 -5.69 -25.34 -9.64
N TYR A 280 -5.51 -24.17 -8.98
CA TYR A 280 -4.55 -23.17 -9.44
C TYR A 280 -3.11 -23.69 -9.47
N PHE A 281 -2.69 -24.47 -8.46
CA PHE A 281 -1.36 -25.09 -8.45
C PHE A 281 -1.15 -26.10 -9.58
N SER A 282 -2.21 -26.76 -10.03
CA SER A 282 -2.20 -27.66 -11.18
C SER A 282 -2.16 -26.85 -12.49
N MET A 283 -2.97 -25.80 -12.59
CA MET A 283 -3.05 -24.91 -13.74
C MET A 283 -1.71 -24.21 -14.02
N TYR A 284 -1.06 -23.66 -12.99
CA TYR A 284 0.17 -22.88 -13.16
C TYR A 284 1.47 -23.72 -13.12
N LYS A 285 1.37 -25.04 -12.89
CA LYS A 285 2.50 -26.00 -12.88
C LYS A 285 3.76 -25.45 -12.18
N GLY A 286 4.85 -25.25 -12.92
CA GLY A 286 6.13 -24.75 -12.42
C GLY A 286 6.14 -23.25 -12.11
N GLY A 287 5.22 -22.46 -12.69
CA GLY A 287 5.10 -21.03 -12.47
C GLY A 287 4.26 -20.62 -11.25
N TRP A 288 3.79 -21.57 -10.44
CA TRP A 288 2.85 -21.31 -9.32
C TRP A 288 3.36 -20.24 -8.31
N TYR A 289 4.67 -20.08 -8.15
CA TYR A 289 5.23 -19.10 -7.21
C TYR A 289 5.11 -17.64 -7.69
N GLN A 290 4.81 -17.41 -8.97
CA GLN A 290 4.61 -16.08 -9.51
C GLN A 290 3.31 -15.48 -8.94
N ARG A 291 3.29 -14.18 -8.68
CA ARG A 291 2.20 -13.51 -7.94
C ARG A 291 1.19 -12.76 -8.81
N ILE A 292 1.56 -12.51 -10.05
CA ILE A 292 0.77 -11.77 -11.03
C ILE A 292 0.42 -12.74 -12.16
N VAL A 293 -0.76 -12.58 -12.75
CA VAL A 293 -1.08 -13.27 -14.01
C VAL A 293 -0.16 -12.65 -15.07
N PRO A 294 0.71 -13.42 -15.76
CA PRO A 294 1.50 -12.85 -16.85
C PRO A 294 0.51 -12.21 -17.84
N ASP A 295 0.83 -11.04 -18.38
CA ASP A 295 0.03 -10.39 -19.43
C ASP A 295 0.16 -11.19 -20.74
N LYS A 296 -0.28 -12.46 -20.73
CA LYS A 296 0.01 -13.53 -21.68
C LYS A 296 1.51 -13.74 -21.98
N PRO A 297 2.02 -14.98 -22.00
CA PRO A 297 3.09 -15.28 -22.95
C PRO A 297 2.47 -15.20 -24.35
N GLU A 298 3.14 -14.56 -25.31
CA GLU A 298 2.97 -14.96 -26.71
C GLU A 298 3.07 -16.49 -26.71
N LEU A 299 1.97 -17.15 -27.10
CA LEU A 299 2.08 -18.50 -27.60
C LEU A 299 2.95 -18.37 -28.84
N SER A 300 4.27 -18.56 -28.69
CA SER A 300 5.06 -19.09 -29.79
C SER A 300 4.60 -20.54 -29.98
N GLU A 301 3.40 -20.69 -30.54
CA GLU A 301 3.17 -21.79 -31.47
C GLU A 301 4.23 -21.60 -32.56
N ASP A 302 4.92 -22.68 -32.92
CA ASP A 302 6.01 -22.77 -33.90
C ASP A 302 7.45 -22.65 -33.36
N SER A 303 7.85 -23.65 -32.58
CA SER A 303 9.17 -24.26 -32.76
C SER A 303 9.07 -25.78 -32.77
N ASP A 304 8.15 -26.31 -33.58
CA ASP A 304 8.16 -27.69 -34.06
C ASP A 304 7.86 -27.65 -35.57
N SER A 305 8.84 -27.19 -36.35
CA SER A 305 8.93 -27.51 -37.77
C SER A 305 10.40 -27.76 -38.12
N TRP A 306 10.72 -29.06 -38.20
CA TRP A 306 11.78 -29.73 -38.97
C TRP A 306 13.21 -29.16 -38.96
#